data_AF-A0A920Q725-F1
#
_entry.id   AF-A0A920Q725-F1
#
_cell.length_a   1.000
_cell.length_b   1.000
_cell.length_c   1.000
_cell.angle_alpha   90.00
_cell.angle_beta   90.00
_cell.angle_gamma   90.00
#
_symmetry.space_group_name_H-M   'P 1'
#
loop_
_entity.id
_entity.type
_entity.pdbx_description
1 polymer ?
#
loop_
_entity_poly.entity_id
_entity_poly.type
_entity_poly.pdbx_seq_one_letter_code
_entity_poly.pdbx_strand_id
1 'polypeptide(L)'
;MNSIEERLRSRFEGGLIADIQPPDLETRMSILANKAIQLHVDMESNVIELIAKRIQRNVRELEGSLNRMVAYSQLMNVNITLESTLQILNEMAPETDARSIDPQHIFEQVAMFYALSVRDLMAKNRTKKVSLARQVAMYLLIYELELSPTQVGRLLGGRDHSTVIHGAGKINGEVTENGQIRRDILSIKEAIFS
;
A
#
# COMPACT_ATOMS: atom_id res chain seq x y z
N MET A 1 -14.75 16.51 13.50
CA MET A 1 -14.91 17.26 12.24
C MET A 1 -16.39 17.62 12.11
N ASN A 2 -16.69 18.91 11.92
CA ASN A 2 -18.04 19.47 11.89
C ASN A 2 -18.89 18.86 10.77
N SER A 3 -20.00 18.22 11.12
CA SER A 3 -20.99 17.73 10.15
C SER A 3 -21.74 18.89 9.50
N ILE A 4 -21.95 18.81 8.18
CA ILE A 4 -22.72 19.76 7.37
C ILE A 4 -24.12 19.99 7.96
N GLU A 5 -24.61 21.24 7.96
CA GLU A 5 -25.95 21.62 8.43
C GLU A 5 -27.08 20.94 7.63
N GLU A 6 -28.15 20.53 8.31
CA GLU A 6 -29.29 19.79 7.72
C GLU A 6 -29.93 20.51 6.53
N ARG A 7 -30.03 21.84 6.57
CA ARG A 7 -30.56 22.66 5.47
C ARG A 7 -29.72 22.58 4.19
N LEU A 8 -28.41 22.37 4.31
CA LEU A 8 -27.51 22.24 3.17
C LEU A 8 -27.63 20.85 2.56
N ARG A 9 -27.75 19.81 3.39
CA ARG A 9 -28.00 18.43 2.93
C ARG A 9 -29.29 18.36 2.10
N SER A 10 -30.39 18.88 2.63
CA SER A 10 -31.69 18.90 1.93
C SER A 10 -31.62 19.65 0.58
N ARG A 11 -30.82 20.74 0.49
CA ARG A 11 -30.63 21.46 -0.79
C ARG A 11 -29.79 20.68 -1.80
N PHE A 12 -28.77 19.94 -1.37
CA PHE A 12 -27.98 19.09 -2.26
C PHE A 12 -28.78 17.88 -2.76
N GLU A 13 -29.64 17.31 -1.92
CA GLU A 13 -30.51 16.18 -2.27
C GLU A 13 -31.67 16.55 -3.22
N GLY A 14 -32.11 17.82 -3.22
CA GLY A 14 -33.14 18.31 -4.13
C GLY A 14 -32.67 18.55 -5.58
N GLY A 15 -31.37 18.40 -5.85
CA GLY A 15 -30.77 18.58 -7.19
C GLY A 15 -30.52 17.25 -7.93
N LEU A 16 -29.93 17.33 -9.12
CA LEU A 16 -29.41 16.15 -9.83
C LEU A 16 -28.11 15.69 -9.17
N ILE A 17 -28.15 14.55 -8.51
CA ILE A 17 -26.96 13.88 -7.96
C ILE A 17 -26.46 12.89 -8.99
N ALA A 18 -25.23 13.09 -9.46
CA ALA A 18 -24.51 12.13 -10.29
C ALA A 18 -23.30 11.63 -9.50
N ASP A 19 -23.19 10.31 -9.39
CA ASP A 19 -22.07 9.66 -8.74
C ASP A 19 -20.87 9.58 -9.69
N ILE A 20 -19.68 9.90 -9.19
CA ILE A 20 -18.43 9.85 -9.96
C ILE A 20 -17.71 8.56 -9.60
N GLN A 21 -17.82 7.58 -10.48
CA GLN A 21 -17.14 6.31 -10.34
C GLN A 21 -15.71 6.38 -10.89
N PRO A 22 -14.77 5.57 -10.37
CA PRO A 22 -13.45 5.41 -10.98
C PRO A 22 -13.57 4.98 -12.45
N PRO A 23 -12.75 5.53 -13.35
CA PRO A 23 -12.80 5.18 -14.77
C PRO A 23 -12.40 3.71 -14.99
N ASP A 24 -13.07 3.04 -15.91
CA ASP A 24 -12.67 1.72 -16.40
C ASP A 24 -11.36 1.77 -17.21
N LEU A 25 -10.82 0.61 -17.59
CA LEU A 25 -9.54 0.54 -18.28
C LEU A 25 -9.54 1.33 -19.60
N GLU A 26 -10.61 1.22 -20.40
CA GLU A 26 -10.75 1.88 -21.69
C GLU A 26 -10.79 3.41 -21.52
N THR A 27 -11.53 3.88 -20.52
CA THR A 27 -11.61 5.30 -20.16
C THR A 27 -10.25 5.80 -19.67
N ARG A 28 -9.53 5.03 -18.84
CA ARG A 28 -8.17 5.39 -18.41
C ARG A 28 -7.19 5.50 -19.57
N MET A 29 -7.22 4.55 -20.51
CA MET A 29 -6.40 4.60 -21.72
C MET A 29 -6.72 5.83 -22.57
N SER A 30 -8.00 6.16 -22.72
CA SER A 30 -8.44 7.35 -23.46
C SER A 30 -8.00 8.65 -22.79
N ILE A 31 -8.08 8.74 -21.47
CA ILE A 31 -7.56 9.88 -20.69
C ILE A 31 -6.06 10.05 -20.94
N LEU A 32 -5.28 8.97 -20.78
CA LEU A 32 -3.83 8.99 -20.98
C LEU A 32 -3.45 9.38 -22.41
N ALA A 33 -4.11 8.81 -23.42
CA ALA A 33 -3.85 9.13 -24.83
C ALA A 33 -4.09 10.61 -25.13
N ASN A 34 -5.24 11.15 -24.68
CA ASN A 34 -5.55 12.57 -24.81
C ASN A 34 -4.52 13.45 -24.09
N LYS A 35 -4.08 13.02 -22.91
CA LYS A 35 -3.07 13.74 -22.13
C LYS A 35 -1.69 13.71 -22.80
N ALA A 36 -1.28 12.60 -23.39
CA ALA A 36 -0.03 12.48 -24.14
C ALA A 36 0.00 13.43 -25.35
N ILE A 37 -1.12 13.53 -26.07
CA ILE A 37 -1.29 14.50 -27.17
C ILE A 37 -1.12 15.94 -26.68
N GLN A 38 -1.75 16.29 -25.55
CA GLN A 38 -1.61 17.63 -24.94
C GLN A 38 -0.19 17.95 -24.50
N LEU A 39 0.59 16.93 -24.10
CA LEU A 39 1.99 17.06 -23.72
C LEU A 39 2.94 17.04 -24.93
N HIS A 40 2.42 16.87 -26.15
CA HIS A 40 3.20 16.70 -27.39
C HIS A 40 4.20 15.55 -27.31
N VAL A 41 3.77 14.41 -26.77
CA VAL A 41 4.58 13.20 -26.64
C VAL A 41 3.94 12.06 -27.41
N ASP A 42 4.71 11.48 -28.33
CA ASP A 42 4.31 10.26 -29.02
C ASP A 42 4.52 9.05 -28.10
N MET A 43 3.49 8.22 -28.00
CA MET A 43 3.47 7.07 -27.11
C MET A 43 2.77 5.91 -27.76
N GLU A 44 3.41 4.74 -27.73
CA GLU A 44 2.80 3.52 -28.24
C GLU A 44 1.62 3.09 -27.36
N SER A 45 0.61 2.47 -27.98
CA SER A 45 -0.62 2.05 -27.30
C SER A 45 -0.35 1.05 -26.16
N ASN A 46 0.67 0.20 -26.30
CA ASN A 46 1.10 -0.77 -25.28
C ASN A 46 1.64 -0.08 -24.00
N VAL A 47 2.31 1.07 -24.13
CA VAL A 47 2.81 1.88 -23.01
C VAL A 47 1.64 2.54 -22.29
N ILE A 48 0.69 3.10 -23.05
CA ILE A 48 -0.54 3.69 -22.49
C ILE A 48 -1.33 2.63 -21.70
N GLU A 49 -1.51 1.45 -22.28
CA GLU A 49 -2.19 0.32 -21.64
C GLU A 49 -1.48 -0.12 -20.35
N LEU A 50 -0.15 -0.19 -20.36
CA LEU A 50 0.65 -0.55 -19.19
C LEU A 50 0.41 0.43 -18.03
N ILE A 51 0.45 1.74 -18.29
CA ILE A 51 0.20 2.77 -17.27
C ILE A 51 -1.24 2.66 -16.77
N ALA A 52 -2.22 2.50 -17.67
CA ALA A 52 -3.63 2.37 -17.33
C ALA A 52 -3.95 1.13 -16.49
N LYS A 53 -3.22 0.02 -16.68
CA LYS A 53 -3.34 -1.19 -15.87
C LYS A 53 -2.75 -1.01 -14.47
N ARG A 54 -1.66 -0.24 -14.35
CA ARG A 54 -0.96 -0.06 -13.07
C ARG A 54 -1.59 1.00 -12.17
N ILE A 55 -2.17 2.06 -12.73
CA ILE A 55 -2.77 3.16 -11.95
C ILE A 55 -4.30 3.10 -12.05
N GLN A 56 -4.96 2.64 -10.99
CA GLN A 56 -6.41 2.35 -10.99
C GLN A 56 -7.23 3.25 -10.04
N ARG A 57 -6.59 4.01 -9.16
CA ARG A 57 -7.28 4.66 -8.02
C ARG A 57 -8.11 5.87 -8.41
N ASN A 58 -7.52 6.82 -9.14
CA ASN A 58 -8.19 8.03 -9.59
C ASN A 58 -7.47 8.69 -10.79
N VAL A 59 -8.18 9.58 -11.48
CA VAL A 59 -7.69 10.29 -12.67
C VAL A 59 -6.45 11.16 -12.38
N ARG A 60 -6.36 11.77 -11.19
CA ARG A 60 -5.23 12.63 -10.84
C ARG A 60 -3.92 11.85 -10.77
N GLU A 61 -3.92 10.69 -10.12
CA GLU A 61 -2.74 9.82 -10.06
C GLU A 61 -2.36 9.27 -11.43
N LEU A 62 -3.35 8.96 -12.27
CA LEU A 62 -3.15 8.49 -13.64
C LEU A 62 -2.41 9.54 -14.47
N GLU A 63 -2.91 10.76 -14.52
CA GLU A 63 -2.26 11.88 -15.22
C GLU A 63 -0.92 12.26 -14.58
N GLY A 64 -0.81 12.22 -13.25
CA GLY A 64 0.42 12.52 -12.53
C GLY A 64 1.54 11.53 -12.84
N SER A 65 1.20 10.25 -13.04
CA SER A 65 2.17 9.21 -13.43
C SER A 65 2.66 9.42 -14.86
N LEU A 66 1.76 9.75 -15.78
CA LEU A 66 2.14 10.13 -17.14
C LEU A 66 3.07 11.35 -17.16
N ASN A 67 2.72 12.43 -16.45
CA ASN A 67 3.53 13.65 -16.37
C ASN A 67 4.95 13.37 -15.83
N ARG A 68 5.05 12.57 -14.77
CA ARG A 68 6.36 12.20 -14.18
C ARG A 68 7.20 11.38 -15.15
N MET A 69 6.60 10.44 -15.88
CA MET A 69 7.29 9.63 -16.88
C MET A 69 7.81 10.49 -18.04
N VAL A 70 6.99 11.42 -18.54
CA VAL A 70 7.41 12.38 -19.57
C VAL A 70 8.56 13.25 -19.07
N ALA A 71 8.47 13.78 -17.85
CA ALA A 71 9.53 14.59 -17.26
C ALA A 71 10.83 13.78 -17.10
N TYR A 72 10.75 12.53 -16.65
CA TYR A 72 11.92 11.64 -16.54
C TYR A 72 12.57 11.40 -17.90
N SER A 73 11.79 11.05 -18.92
CA SER A 73 12.27 10.83 -20.28
C SER A 73 13.00 12.05 -20.82
N GLN A 74 12.45 13.25 -20.60
CA GLN A 74 13.07 14.51 -21.02
C GLN A 74 14.36 14.82 -20.25
N LEU A 75 14.37 14.61 -18.93
CA LEU A 75 15.54 14.89 -18.08
C LEU A 75 16.70 13.93 -18.34
N MET A 76 16.40 12.65 -18.56
CA MET A 76 17.39 11.60 -18.80
C MET A 76 17.72 11.43 -20.29
N ASN A 77 17.00 12.13 -21.17
CA ASN A 77 17.11 11.99 -22.62
C ASN A 77 16.96 10.53 -23.09
N VAL A 78 15.97 9.82 -22.52
CA VAL A 78 15.66 8.41 -22.81
C VAL A 78 14.31 8.32 -23.48
N ASN A 79 14.18 7.51 -24.53
CA ASN A 79 12.92 7.29 -25.21
C ASN A 79 11.90 6.57 -24.32
N ILE A 80 10.62 6.91 -24.47
CA ILE A 80 9.52 6.23 -23.79
C ILE A 80 9.23 4.94 -24.55
N THR A 81 9.69 3.81 -24.01
CA THR A 81 9.45 2.46 -24.51
C THR A 81 8.76 1.66 -23.42
N LEU A 82 8.25 0.48 -23.76
CA LEU A 82 7.66 -0.42 -22.76
C LEU A 82 8.66 -0.75 -21.62
N GLU A 83 9.93 -0.97 -21.97
CA GLU A 83 10.99 -1.28 -21.01
C GLU A 83 11.32 -0.09 -20.09
N SER A 84 11.57 1.10 -20.66
CA SER A 84 11.86 2.29 -19.85
C SER A 84 10.66 2.68 -18.99
N THR A 85 9.44 2.51 -19.50
CA THR A 85 8.20 2.72 -18.74
C THR A 85 8.10 1.75 -17.56
N LEU A 86 8.40 0.46 -17.74
CA LEU A 86 8.39 -0.50 -16.63
C LEU A 86 9.39 -0.12 -15.55
N GLN A 87 10.61 0.25 -15.93
CA GLN A 87 11.64 0.69 -14.98
C GLN A 87 11.18 1.94 -14.23
N ILE A 88 10.74 2.97 -14.95
CA ILE A 88 10.27 4.24 -14.38
C ILE A 88 9.05 4.01 -13.48
N LEU A 89 8.08 3.20 -13.88
CA LEU A 89 6.91 2.88 -13.05
C LEU A 89 7.27 2.07 -11.80
N ASN A 90 8.38 1.30 -11.82
CA ASN A 90 8.90 0.63 -10.63
C ASN A 90 9.62 1.61 -9.70
N GLU A 91 10.36 2.57 -10.24
CA GLU A 91 11.03 3.62 -9.46
C GLU A 91 10.04 4.69 -8.93
N MET A 92 8.97 4.95 -9.69
CA MET A 92 7.92 5.91 -9.38
C MET A 92 6.73 5.30 -8.65
N ALA A 93 6.66 3.96 -8.59
CA ALA A 93 5.80 3.32 -7.63
C ALA A 93 6.17 3.96 -6.28
N PRO A 94 5.22 4.62 -5.61
CA PRO A 94 5.40 4.85 -4.20
C PRO A 94 5.78 3.48 -3.61
N GLU A 95 6.74 3.42 -2.67
CA GLU A 95 6.78 2.28 -1.76
C GLU A 95 5.33 2.03 -1.36
N THR A 96 4.83 0.86 -1.75
CA THR A 96 3.43 0.58 -2.04
C THR A 96 2.51 1.34 -1.10
N ASP A 97 1.49 2.01 -1.64
CA ASP A 97 0.35 2.54 -0.90
C ASP A 97 -0.47 1.38 -0.23
N ALA A 98 0.15 0.58 0.63
CA ALA A 98 -0.38 0.47 1.97
C ALA A 98 -0.34 1.91 2.50
N ARG A 99 -1.43 2.40 3.11
CA ARG A 99 -1.38 3.63 3.94
C ARG A 99 -0.01 3.65 4.61
N SER A 100 0.73 4.76 4.50
CA SER A 100 2.12 4.90 4.99
C SER A 100 2.20 4.65 6.50
N ILE A 101 1.95 3.42 6.90
CA ILE A 101 1.93 2.91 8.24
C ILE A 101 3.40 2.67 8.47
N ASP A 102 3.96 3.59 9.24
CA ASP A 102 5.29 3.43 9.77
C ASP A 102 5.38 2.03 10.39
N PRO A 103 6.32 1.16 9.96
CA PRO A 103 6.56 -0.12 10.61
C PRO A 103 6.71 -0.02 12.13
N GLN A 104 7.19 1.13 12.61
CA GLN A 104 7.25 1.46 14.03
C GLN A 104 5.86 1.48 14.69
N HIS A 105 4.86 2.03 14.01
CA HIS A 105 3.48 2.04 14.51
C HIS A 105 2.92 0.63 14.66
N ILE A 106 3.22 -0.29 13.72
CA ILE A 106 2.84 -1.70 13.87
C ILE A 106 3.47 -2.30 15.13
N PHE A 107 4.75 -2.04 15.38
CA PHE A 107 5.40 -2.54 16.60
C PHE A 107 4.76 -1.99 17.87
N GLU A 108 4.37 -0.71 17.87
CA GLU A 108 3.69 -0.09 19.00
C GLU A 108 2.31 -0.71 19.25
N GLN A 109 1.49 -0.89 18.21
CA GLN A 109 0.16 -1.49 18.33
C GLN A 109 0.24 -2.95 18.79
N VAL A 110 1.17 -3.73 18.23
CA VAL A 110 1.39 -5.13 18.64
C VAL A 110 1.92 -5.21 20.08
N ALA A 111 2.88 -4.37 20.45
CA ALA A 111 3.44 -4.34 21.80
C ALA A 111 2.35 -3.96 22.82
N MET A 112 1.55 -2.93 22.53
CA MET A 112 0.45 -2.48 23.35
C MET A 112 -0.60 -3.59 23.53
N PHE A 113 -1.03 -4.23 22.44
CA PHE A 113 -2.02 -5.32 22.49
C PHE A 113 -1.57 -6.47 23.39
N TYR A 114 -0.31 -6.87 23.27
CA TYR A 114 0.25 -7.94 24.11
C TYR A 114 0.79 -7.44 25.45
N ALA A 115 0.62 -6.17 25.84
CA ALA A 115 1.20 -5.61 27.06
C ALA A 115 2.71 -5.92 27.20
N LEU A 116 3.46 -5.56 26.17
CA LEU A 116 4.92 -5.64 26.04
C LEU A 116 5.47 -4.26 25.66
N SER A 117 6.78 -4.08 25.75
CA SER A 117 7.46 -2.94 25.12
C SER A 117 7.91 -3.28 23.70
N VAL A 118 8.07 -2.28 22.83
CA VAL A 118 8.69 -2.47 21.50
C VAL A 118 10.09 -3.07 21.63
N ARG A 119 10.83 -2.73 22.69
CA ARG A 119 12.14 -3.31 22.99
C ARG A 119 12.06 -4.82 23.24
N ASP A 120 11.00 -5.32 23.85
CA ASP A 120 10.82 -6.77 24.06
C ASP A 120 10.63 -7.53 22.74
N LEU A 121 9.97 -6.91 21.75
CA LEU A 121 9.83 -7.49 20.42
C LEU A 121 11.20 -7.62 19.73
N MET A 122 12.07 -6.62 19.88
CA MET A 122 13.43 -6.63 19.32
C MET A 122 14.41 -7.51 20.11
N ALA A 123 14.21 -7.67 21.42
CA ALA A 123 15.08 -8.43 22.30
C ALA A 123 15.16 -9.92 21.92
N LYS A 124 16.24 -10.60 22.34
CA LYS A 124 16.43 -12.05 22.12
C LYS A 124 15.56 -12.94 23.02
N ASN A 125 14.69 -12.36 23.85
CA ASN A 125 13.79 -13.12 24.73
C ASN A 125 12.82 -14.00 23.91
N ARG A 126 12.68 -15.25 24.36
CA ARG A 126 11.90 -16.32 23.71
C ARG A 126 10.73 -16.83 24.56
N THR A 127 10.31 -16.09 25.59
CA THR A 127 9.06 -16.45 26.30
C THR A 127 7.92 -16.58 25.29
N LYS A 128 7.00 -17.53 25.54
CA LYS A 128 5.91 -17.86 24.61
C LYS A 128 5.13 -16.62 24.16
N LYS A 129 4.85 -15.72 25.10
CA LYS A 129 4.16 -14.43 24.88
C LYS A 129 4.93 -13.52 23.93
N VAL A 130 6.23 -13.30 24.17
CA VAL A 130 7.09 -12.45 23.34
C VAL A 130 7.30 -13.06 21.95
N SER A 131 7.43 -14.39 21.86
CA SER A 131 7.55 -15.10 20.59
C SER A 131 6.28 -14.94 19.75
N LEU A 132 5.09 -15.09 20.35
CA LEU A 132 3.82 -14.93 19.66
C LEU A 132 3.63 -13.49 19.15
N ALA A 133 3.79 -12.49 20.02
CA ALA A 133 3.64 -11.09 19.64
C ALA A 133 4.55 -10.72 18.46
N ARG A 134 5.78 -11.22 18.47
CA ARG A 134 6.73 -11.01 17.38
C ARG A 134 6.33 -11.71 16.09
N GLN A 135 5.84 -12.94 16.16
CA GLN A 135 5.34 -13.65 14.99
C GLN A 135 4.15 -12.89 14.36
N VAL A 136 3.27 -12.31 15.19
CA VAL A 136 2.18 -11.44 14.73
C VAL A 136 2.72 -10.17 14.05
N ALA A 137 3.75 -9.53 14.63
CA ALA A 137 4.40 -8.39 13.97
C ALA A 137 5.02 -8.77 12.61
N MET A 138 5.68 -9.93 12.52
CA MET A 138 6.23 -10.44 11.24
C MET A 138 5.13 -10.66 10.20
N TYR A 139 4.00 -11.25 10.62
CA TYR A 139 2.84 -11.44 9.77
C TYR A 139 2.30 -10.11 9.24
N LEU A 140 2.05 -9.14 10.11
CA LEU A 140 1.51 -7.84 9.70
C LEU A 140 2.45 -7.10 8.74
N LEU A 141 3.75 -7.10 9.01
CA LEU A 141 4.73 -6.45 8.14
C LEU A 141 4.86 -7.12 6.76
N ILE A 142 4.73 -8.45 6.69
CA ILE A 142 4.80 -9.18 5.41
C ILE A 142 3.49 -9.07 4.62
N TYR A 143 2.34 -9.23 5.27
CA TYR A 143 1.05 -9.39 4.57
C TYR A 143 0.25 -8.08 4.45
N GLU A 144 0.51 -7.08 5.29
CA GLU A 144 -0.16 -5.77 5.20
C GLU A 144 0.71 -4.71 4.56
N LEU A 145 2.03 -4.74 4.81
CA LEU A 145 2.99 -3.78 4.25
C LEU A 145 3.87 -4.37 3.13
N GLU A 146 3.68 -5.64 2.79
CA GLU A 146 4.42 -6.33 1.71
C GLU A 146 5.95 -6.23 1.82
N LEU A 147 6.48 -6.06 3.05
CA LEU A 147 7.92 -5.97 3.27
C LEU A 147 8.61 -7.31 3.03
N SER A 148 9.80 -7.27 2.45
CA SER A 148 10.60 -8.48 2.28
C SER A 148 11.02 -9.09 3.63
N PRO A 149 11.16 -10.42 3.74
CA PRO A 149 11.61 -11.07 4.98
C PRO A 149 12.94 -10.51 5.52
N THR A 150 13.82 -10.07 4.62
CA THR A 150 15.10 -9.44 4.98
C THR A 150 14.91 -8.05 5.60
N GLN A 151 14.01 -7.23 5.06
CA GLN A 151 13.67 -5.93 5.66
C GLN A 151 13.04 -6.10 7.05
N VAL A 152 12.07 -7.01 7.18
CA VAL A 152 11.41 -7.31 8.47
C VAL A 152 12.41 -7.83 9.51
N GLY A 153 13.34 -8.69 9.10
CA GLY A 153 14.40 -9.21 9.97
C GLY A 153 15.28 -8.10 10.54
N ARG A 154 15.67 -7.11 9.71
CA ARG A 154 16.43 -5.93 10.15
C ARG A 154 15.65 -5.09 11.16
N LEU A 155 14.38 -4.81 10.88
CA LEU A 155 13.50 -4.02 11.77
C LEU A 155 13.28 -4.70 13.13
N LEU A 156 13.25 -6.03 13.16
CA LEU A 156 13.10 -6.84 14.37
C LEU A 156 14.43 -7.16 15.07
N GLY A 157 15.41 -6.27 15.01
CA GLY A 157 16.68 -6.42 15.75
C GLY A 157 17.66 -7.41 15.11
N GLY A 158 17.66 -7.53 13.78
CA GLY A 158 18.65 -8.32 13.03
C GLY A 158 18.37 -9.83 13.02
N ARG A 159 17.11 -10.23 12.80
CA ARG A 159 16.71 -11.63 12.70
C ARG A 159 16.92 -12.20 11.30
N ASP A 160 17.22 -13.49 11.24
CA ASP A 160 17.38 -14.22 9.98
C ASP A 160 16.08 -14.25 9.17
N HIS A 161 16.20 -14.08 7.85
CA HIS A 161 15.07 -14.09 6.91
C HIS A 161 14.21 -15.36 7.05
N SER A 162 14.83 -16.53 7.27
CA SER A 162 14.15 -17.81 7.46
C SER A 162 13.28 -17.83 8.72
N THR A 163 13.73 -17.17 9.79
CA THR A 163 12.94 -17.01 11.02
C THR A 163 11.70 -16.16 10.76
N VAL A 164 11.84 -15.11 9.95
CA VAL A 164 10.69 -14.27 9.57
C VAL A 164 9.69 -15.05 8.73
N ILE A 165 10.15 -15.79 7.72
CA ILE A 165 9.28 -16.64 6.87
C ILE A 165 8.51 -17.65 7.74
N HIS A 166 9.21 -18.36 8.63
CA HIS A 166 8.56 -19.32 9.52
C HIS A 166 7.59 -18.66 10.50
N GLY A 167 7.95 -17.51 11.06
CA GLY A 167 7.11 -16.77 12.00
C GLY A 167 5.82 -16.25 11.37
N ALA A 168 5.93 -15.56 10.24
CA ALA A 168 4.79 -15.04 9.50
C ALA A 168 3.92 -16.17 8.92
N GLY A 169 4.55 -17.20 8.34
CA GLY A 169 3.84 -18.35 7.78
C GLY A 169 3.05 -19.13 8.84
N LYS A 170 3.59 -19.28 10.05
CA LYS A 170 2.87 -19.88 11.17
C LYS A 170 1.60 -19.12 11.52
N ILE A 171 1.69 -17.80 11.67
CA ILE A 171 0.52 -16.97 11.99
C ILE A 171 -0.49 -17.00 10.85
N ASN A 172 -0.04 -16.97 9.60
CA ASN A 172 -0.92 -17.08 8.44
C ASN A 172 -1.76 -18.37 8.45
N GLY A 173 -1.16 -19.51 8.83
CA GLY A 173 -1.89 -20.76 9.07
C GLY A 173 -2.86 -20.65 10.25
N GLU A 174 -2.39 -20.13 11.39
CA GLU A 174 -3.19 -20.01 12.61
C GLU A 174 -4.37 -19.04 12.47
N VAL A 175 -4.29 -18.00 11.61
CA VAL A 175 -5.44 -17.11 11.33
C VAL A 175 -6.62 -17.91 10.78
N THR A 176 -6.35 -18.95 9.99
CA THR A 176 -7.40 -19.77 9.36
C THR A 176 -8.02 -20.73 10.38
N GLU A 177 -7.21 -21.30 11.27
CA GLU A 177 -7.61 -22.40 12.16
C GLU A 177 -8.02 -21.95 13.58
N ASN A 178 -7.44 -20.85 14.07
CA ASN A 178 -7.60 -20.37 15.43
C ASN A 178 -8.40 -19.05 15.47
N GLY A 179 -9.67 -19.17 15.85
CA GLY A 179 -10.57 -18.02 15.95
C GLY A 179 -10.11 -16.95 16.95
N GLN A 180 -9.31 -17.29 17.97
CA GLN A 180 -8.76 -16.30 18.90
C GLN A 180 -7.66 -15.47 18.22
N ILE A 181 -6.70 -16.11 17.56
CA ILE A 181 -5.62 -15.40 16.85
C ILE A 181 -6.19 -14.51 15.75
N ARG A 182 -7.21 -14.99 15.03
CA ARG A 182 -7.90 -14.16 14.04
C ARG A 182 -8.49 -12.89 14.65
N ARG A 183 -9.17 -13.02 15.80
CA ARG A 183 -9.74 -11.86 16.51
C ARG A 183 -8.65 -10.90 16.97
N ASP A 184 -7.58 -11.42 17.58
CA ASP A 184 -6.45 -10.61 18.03
C ASP A 184 -5.86 -9.78 16.87
N ILE A 185 -5.62 -10.41 15.71
CA ILE A 185 -5.10 -9.73 14.52
C ILE A 185 -6.07 -8.68 13.99
N LEU A 186 -7.37 -8.98 13.93
CA LEU A 186 -8.38 -8.02 13.48
C LEU A 186 -8.40 -6.78 14.38
N SER A 187 -8.36 -6.96 15.71
CA SER A 187 -8.31 -5.84 16.66
C SER A 187 -7.03 -5.01 16.52
N ILE A 188 -5.88 -5.65 16.31
CA ILE A 188 -4.62 -4.93 16.06
C ILE A 188 -4.71 -4.15 14.74
N LYS A 189 -5.26 -4.76 13.69
CA LYS A 189 -5.44 -4.11 12.38
C LYS A 189 -6.37 -2.90 12.52
N GLU A 190 -7.53 -3.04 13.17
CA GLU A 190 -8.42 -1.91 13.43
C GLU A 190 -7.68 -0.76 14.10
N ALA A 191 -6.86 -1.03 15.13
CA ALA A 191 -6.07 0.00 15.80
C ALA A 191 -4.99 0.66 14.92
N ILE A 192 -4.37 -0.09 14.00
CA ILE A 192 -3.39 0.44 13.02
C ILE A 192 -4.05 1.31 11.96
N PHE A 193 -5.29 0.99 11.59
CA PHE A 193 -6.01 1.56 10.45
C PHE A 193 -7.10 2.57 10.84
N SER A 194 -7.24 2.87 12.13
CA SER A 194 -8.12 3.92 12.68
C SER A 194 -7.46 5.29 12.61
#